data_AF-A0A9W4TE15-F1
#
_entry.id   AF-A0A9W4TE15-F1
#
_cell.length_a   1.000
_cell.length_b   1.000
_cell.length_c   1.000
_cell.angle_alpha   90.00
_cell.angle_beta   90.00
_cell.angle_gamma   90.00
#
_symmetry.space_group_name_H-M   'P 1'
#
loop_
_entity.id
_entity.type
_entity.pdbx_description
1 polymer ?
#
loop_
_entity_poly.entity_id
_entity_poly.type
_entity_poly.pdbx_seq_one_letter_code
_entity_poly.pdbx_strand_id
1 'polypeptide(L)'
;ESSYLAGFHREFAKIMISLRESLFLTGSYNGSAKIMNSLRESLFLTSSHSGSAKIMISLRESSNLAGSYREFAKITISLRELLFLISFYSG
;
A
#
# COMPACT_ATOMS: atom_id res chain seq x y z
N GLU A 1 -12.64 17.31 -6.01
CA GLU A 1 -11.40 16.51 -5.82
C GLU A 1 -10.97 16.27 -4.37
N SER A 2 -10.93 17.28 -3.50
CA SER A 2 -10.27 17.16 -2.17
C SER A 2 -10.83 16.06 -1.23
N SER A 3 -12.14 15.79 -1.26
CA SER A 3 -12.79 14.81 -0.37
C SER A 3 -12.39 13.36 -0.65
N TYR A 4 -12.17 13.01 -1.92
CA TYR A 4 -11.83 11.64 -2.35
C TYR A 4 -10.36 11.32 -2.06
N LEU A 5 -9.47 12.28 -2.29
CA LEU A 5 -8.06 12.19 -1.93
C LEU A 5 -7.86 12.06 -0.42
N ALA A 6 -8.65 12.80 0.37
CA ALA A 6 -8.64 12.66 1.83
C ALA A 6 -9.13 11.27 2.29
N GLY A 7 -10.19 10.74 1.67
CA GLY A 7 -10.69 9.39 1.91
C GLY A 7 -9.65 8.32 1.56
N PHE A 8 -8.99 8.46 0.40
CA PHE A 8 -7.91 7.59 -0.04
C PHE A 8 -6.73 7.59 0.93
N HIS A 9 -6.23 8.76 1.35
CA HIS A 9 -5.16 8.84 2.33
C HIS A 9 -5.53 8.14 3.65
N ARG A 10 -6.79 8.27 4.09
CA ARG A 10 -7.27 7.63 5.32
C ARG A 10 -7.30 6.10 5.20
N GLU A 11 -7.84 5.57 4.12
CA GLU A 11 -7.89 4.12 3.90
C GLU A 11 -6.50 3.54 3.64
N PHE A 12 -5.66 4.24 2.89
CA PHE A 12 -4.27 3.83 2.69
C PHE A 12 -3.52 3.76 4.03
N ALA A 13 -3.70 4.75 4.92
CA ALA A 13 -3.08 4.72 6.24
C ALA A 13 -3.50 3.49 7.06
N LYS A 14 -4.78 3.08 7.00
CA LYS A 14 -5.25 1.84 7.66
C LYS A 14 -4.58 0.59 7.09
N ILE A 15 -4.45 0.52 5.76
CA ILE A 15 -3.78 -0.60 5.11
C ILE A 15 -2.30 -0.66 5.51
N MET A 16 -1.62 0.47 5.61
CA MET A 16 -0.23 0.55 6.07
C MET A 16 -0.05 0.09 7.52
N ILE A 17 -1.00 0.41 8.40
CA ILE A 17 -1.00 -0.08 9.79
C ILE A 17 -1.14 -1.60 9.80
N SER A 18 -2.11 -2.14 9.07
CA SER A 18 -2.34 -3.59 8.98
C SER A 18 -1.12 -4.32 8.40
N LEU A 19 -0.48 -3.73 7.38
CA LEU A 19 0.75 -4.22 6.78
C LEU A 19 1.89 -4.27 7.79
N ARG A 20 2.07 -3.20 8.57
CA ARG A 20 3.09 -3.11 9.61
C ARG A 20 2.89 -4.17 10.69
N GLU A 21 1.65 -4.40 11.12
CA GLU A 21 1.33 -5.45 12.09
C GLU A 21 1.62 -6.85 11.53
N SER A 22 1.18 -7.14 10.30
CA SER A 22 1.48 -8.42 9.65
C SER A 22 2.98 -8.65 9.50
N LEU A 23 3.73 -7.60 9.16
CA LEU A 23 5.17 -7.64 9.01
C LEU A 23 5.91 -7.84 10.35
N PHE A 24 5.45 -7.17 11.41
CA PHE A 24 5.94 -7.34 12.78
C PHE A 24 5.76 -8.78 13.27
N LEU A 25 4.59 -9.38 13.01
CA LEU A 25 4.30 -10.77 13.37
C LEU A 25 5.21 -11.77 12.65
N THR A 26 5.70 -11.44 11.45
CA THR A 26 6.61 -12.30 10.68
C THR A 26 8.09 -12.14 11.04
N GLY A 27 8.44 -11.27 11.99
CA GLY A 27 9.82 -11.06 12.44
C GLY A 27 10.76 -10.39 11.43
N SER A 28 10.25 -9.97 10.27
CA SER A 28 11.04 -9.45 9.16
C SER A 28 11.29 -7.93 9.28
N TYR A 29 11.81 -7.46 10.42
CA TYR A 29 11.91 -6.03 10.74
C TYR A 29 12.67 -5.19 9.71
N ASN A 30 13.79 -5.69 9.19
CA ASN A 30 14.64 -4.93 8.26
C ASN A 30 14.02 -4.80 6.87
N GLY A 31 13.36 -5.86 6.38
CA GLY A 31 12.58 -5.80 5.14
C GLY A 31 11.39 -4.84 5.29
N SER A 32 10.72 -4.92 6.44
CA SER A 32 9.50 -4.15 6.75
C SER A 32 9.69 -2.64 6.67
N ALA A 33 10.79 -2.13 7.21
CA ALA A 33 11.08 -0.70 7.18
C ALA A 33 11.26 -0.18 5.74
N LYS A 34 11.96 -0.96 4.91
CA LYS A 34 12.23 -0.61 3.51
C LYS A 34 10.94 -0.57 2.68
N ILE A 35 10.09 -1.58 2.85
CA ILE A 35 8.75 -1.66 2.24
C ILE A 35 7.91 -0.45 2.64
N MET A 36 7.86 -0.15 3.94
CA MET A 36 7.03 0.93 4.46
C MET A 36 7.46 2.28 3.89
N ASN A 37 8.77 2.47 3.70
CA ASN A 37 9.33 3.68 3.11
C ASN A 37 8.96 3.80 1.62
N SER A 38 9.11 2.73 0.84
CA SER A 38 8.75 2.74 -0.59
C SER A 38 7.26 2.96 -0.83
N LEU A 39 6.39 2.38 0.00
CA LEU A 39 4.94 2.62 -0.08
C LEU A 39 4.58 4.07 0.26
N ARG A 40 5.29 4.69 1.22
CA ARG A 40 5.07 6.08 1.64
C ARG A 40 5.52 7.08 0.58
N GLU A 41 6.67 6.82 -0.06
CA GLU A 41 7.11 7.59 -1.24
C GLU A 41 6.11 7.47 -2.38
N SER A 42 5.56 6.28 -2.58
CA SER A 42 4.61 6.04 -3.65
C SER A 42 3.26 6.71 -3.38
N LEU A 43 2.81 6.81 -2.12
CA LEU A 43 1.64 7.60 -1.72
C LEU A 43 1.82 9.08 -2.06
N PHE A 44 3.02 9.64 -1.89
CA PHE A 44 3.27 11.04 -2.25
C PHE A 44 3.13 11.28 -3.77
N LEU A 45 3.23 10.22 -4.57
CA LEU A 45 3.13 10.23 -6.03
C LEU A 45 1.75 9.83 -6.56
N THR A 46 0.77 9.47 -5.72
CA THR A 46 -0.55 8.97 -6.16
C THR A 46 -1.43 10.02 -6.83
N SER A 47 -1.01 11.28 -6.86
CA SER A 47 -1.58 12.28 -7.77
C SER A 47 -1.30 11.97 -9.25
N SER A 48 -0.53 10.92 -9.55
CA SER A 48 -0.22 10.47 -10.90
C SER A 48 -0.38 8.96 -11.05
N HIS A 49 -0.76 8.53 -12.26
CA HIS A 49 -0.85 7.11 -12.65
C HIS A 49 0.48 6.34 -12.47
N SER A 50 1.61 7.06 -12.28
CA SER A 50 2.92 6.48 -11.99
C SER A 50 3.11 6.08 -10.52
N GLY A 51 2.46 6.79 -9.59
CA GLY A 51 2.53 6.47 -8.15
C GLY A 51 1.85 5.15 -7.80
N SER A 52 0.76 4.82 -8.51
CA SER A 52 0.02 3.56 -8.33
C SER A 52 0.83 2.32 -8.68
N ALA A 53 1.61 2.38 -9.76
CA ALA A 53 2.48 1.30 -10.20
C ALA A 53 3.59 1.03 -9.17
N LYS A 54 4.19 2.09 -8.60
CA LYS A 54 5.22 1.95 -7.57
C LYS A 54 4.67 1.31 -6.29
N ILE A 55 3.45 1.66 -5.86
CA ILE A 55 2.77 1.02 -4.71
C ILE A 55 2.68 -0.50 -4.93
N MET A 56 2.20 -0.94 -6.10
CA MET A 56 2.05 -2.36 -6.40
C MET A 56 3.38 -3.12 -6.40
N ILE A 57 4.45 -2.52 -6.91
CA ILE A 57 5.78 -3.13 -6.92
C ILE A 57 6.29 -3.31 -5.49
N SER A 58 6.24 -2.26 -4.67
CA SER A 58 6.69 -2.33 -3.26
C SER A 58 5.89 -3.35 -2.45
N LEU A 59 4.60 -3.48 -2.73
CA LEU A 59 3.75 -4.46 -2.05
C LEU A 59 4.07 -5.90 -2.46
N ARG A 60 4.40 -6.13 -3.73
CA ARG A 60 4.81 -7.45 -4.23
C ARG A 60 6.13 -7.88 -3.61
N GLU A 61 7.12 -7.01 -3.55
CA GLU A 61 8.39 -7.27 -2.87
C GLU A 61 8.18 -7.61 -1.39
N SER A 62 7.21 -6.94 -0.77
CA SER A 62 6.83 -7.17 0.61
C SER A 62 6.19 -8.53 0.86
N SER A 63 5.32 -9.00 -0.05
CA SER A 63 4.69 -10.32 0.04
C SER A 63 5.70 -11.49 0.00
N ASN A 64 6.85 -11.29 -0.66
CA ASN A 64 7.91 -12.30 -0.71
C ASN A 64 8.69 -12.38 0.61
N LEU A 65 8.68 -11.32 1.42
CA LEU A 65 9.44 -11.21 2.68
C LEU A 65 8.65 -11.66 3.89
N ALA A 66 7.33 -11.52 3.85
CA ALA A 66 6.43 -11.93 4.92
C ALA A 66 5.88 -13.32 4.58
N GLY A 67 6.29 -14.36 5.30
CA GLY A 67 5.74 -15.72 5.15
C GLY A 67 4.22 -15.85 5.39
N SER A 68 3.52 -14.74 5.67
CA SER A 68 2.06 -14.63 5.76
C SER A 68 1.46 -14.15 4.43
N TYR A 69 1.42 -15.04 3.45
CA TYR A 69 0.92 -14.74 2.09
C TYR A 69 -0.56 -14.32 2.08
N ARG A 70 -1.36 -14.82 3.04
CA ARG A 70 -2.82 -14.62 3.08
C ARG A 70 -3.22 -13.19 3.47
N GLU A 71 -2.60 -12.63 4.51
CA GLU A 71 -2.88 -11.25 4.93
C GLU A 71 -2.32 -10.26 3.92
N PHE A 72 -1.17 -10.57 3.32
CA PHE A 72 -0.61 -9.79 2.22
C PHE A 72 -1.50 -9.75 0.98
N ALA A 73 -2.11 -10.87 0.60
CA ALA A 73 -3.03 -10.92 -0.52
C ALA A 73 -4.25 -10.01 -0.29
N LYS A 74 -4.83 -10.01 0.93
CA LYS A 74 -5.93 -9.12 1.28
C LYS A 74 -5.55 -7.64 1.20
N ILE A 75 -4.37 -7.28 1.72
CA ILE A 75 -3.83 -5.92 1.67
C ILE A 75 -3.61 -5.49 0.21
N THR A 76 -3.10 -6.40 -0.63
CA THR A 76 -2.87 -6.16 -2.07
C THR A 76 -4.16 -5.89 -2.82
N ILE A 77 -5.19 -6.70 -2.59
CA ILE A 77 -6.51 -6.54 -3.21
C ILE A 77 -7.12 -5.19 -2.78
N SER A 78 -7.10 -4.90 -1.48
CA SER A 78 -7.66 -3.66 -0.92
C SER A 78 -6.97 -2.42 -1.51
N LEU A 79 -5.64 -2.44 -1.63
CA LEU A 79 -4.89 -1.33 -2.24
C LEU A 79 -5.20 -1.15 -3.73
N ARG A 80 -5.37 -2.26 -4.47
CA ARG A 80 -5.69 -2.22 -5.89
C ARG A 80 -7.07 -1.61 -6.13
N GLU A 81 -8.06 -1.97 -5.31
CA GLU A 81 -9.40 -1.36 -5.35
C GLU A 81 -9.35 0.13 -5.03
N LEU A 82 -8.57 0.51 -4.00
CA LEU A 82 -8.37 1.91 -3.62
C LEU A 82 -7.78 2.74 -4.76
N LEU A 83 -6.77 2.19 -5.43
CA LEU A 83 -6.08 2.81 -6.58
C LEU A 83 -6.95 2.84 -7.83
N PHE A 84 -7.81 1.85 -8.03
CA PHE A 84 -8.78 1.87 -9.11
C PHE A 84 -9.82 2.98 -8.91
N LEU A 85 -10.34 3.11 -7.68
CA LEU A 85 -11.27 4.17 -7.32
C LEU A 85 -10.63 5.55 -7.51
N ILE A 86 -9.41 5.79 -7.01
CA ILE A 86 -8.77 7.10 -7.19
C ILE A 86 -8.57 7.42 -8.68
N SER A 87 -8.15 6.45 -9.49
CA SER A 87 -7.93 6.65 -10.93
C SER A 87 -9.23 6.94 -11.69
N PHE A 88 -10.35 6.37 -11.25
CA PHE A 88 -11.67 6.60 -11.87
C PHE A 88 -12.29 7.95 -11.49
N TYR A 89 -12.12 8.39 -10.24
CA TYR A 89 -12.69 9.66 -9.75
C TYR A 89 -11.78 10.88 -9.95
N SER A 90 -10.55 10.68 -10.41
CA SER A 90 -9.58 11.75 -10.69
C SER A 90 -9.41 12.04 -12.19
N GLY A 91 -10.16 11.35 -13.06
CA GLY A 91 -10.25 11.63 -14.50
C GLY A 91 -11.54 12.36 -14.84
#